data_AF-A0A2U1K4L2-F1
#
_entry.id   AF-A0A2U1K4L2-F1
#
_cell.length_a   1.000
_cell.length_b   1.000
_cell.length_c   1.000
_cell.angle_alpha   90.00
_cell.angle_beta   90.00
_cell.angle_gamma   90.00
#
_symmetry.space_group_name_H-M   'P 1'
#
loop_
_entity.id
_entity.type
_entity.pdbx_description
1 polymer ?
#
loop_
_entity_poly.entity_id
_entity_poly.type
_entity_poly.pdbx_seq_one_letter_code
_entity_poly.pdbx_strand_id
1 'polypeptide(L)'
;MKVRSFNQFLKDTEAIFKMENDIIADKLKQGVNGLEWLIMQVVIDDDRKESLSNYVRILEVTQTNKEQLFIDAAFMDHESFYEKHELNWWIAFDEALTYFSILKKSDYERYFDIMQTINLHFKGKLPTNDA
;
A
#
# COMPACT_ATOMS: atom_id res chain seq x y z
N MET A 1 -28.95 -11.56 -22.48
CA MET A 1 -27.66 -11.46 -21.75
C MET A 1 -26.54 -11.59 -22.78
N LYS A 2 -25.79 -10.51 -23.08
CA LYS A 2 -24.64 -10.60 -24.01
C LYS A 2 -23.49 -11.28 -23.26
N VAL A 3 -23.10 -12.47 -23.69
CA VAL A 3 -21.89 -13.15 -23.20
C VAL A 3 -20.70 -12.32 -23.67
N ARG A 4 -19.95 -11.70 -22.75
CA ARG A 4 -18.67 -11.06 -23.08
C ARG A 4 -17.74 -12.14 -23.61
N SER A 5 -17.04 -11.88 -24.71
CA SER A 5 -15.96 -12.74 -25.13
C SER A 5 -14.81 -12.64 -24.11
N PHE A 6 -14.07 -13.72 -23.93
CA PHE A 6 -12.91 -13.76 -23.04
C PHE A 6 -11.90 -12.63 -23.37
N ASN A 7 -11.69 -12.36 -24.67
CA ASN A 7 -10.82 -11.26 -25.12
C ASN A 7 -11.33 -9.87 -24.70
N GLN A 8 -12.65 -9.67 -24.64
CA GLN A 8 -13.19 -8.40 -24.15
C GLN A 8 -13.00 -8.27 -22.64
N PHE A 9 -13.21 -9.36 -21.89
CA PHE A 9 -12.93 -9.39 -20.46
C PHE A 9 -11.46 -9.05 -20.15
N LEU A 10 -10.50 -9.66 -20.85
CA LEU A 10 -9.07 -9.36 -20.66
C LEU A 10 -8.75 -7.88 -20.91
N LYS A 11 -9.23 -7.30 -22.01
CA LYS A 11 -9.01 -5.89 -22.34
C LYS A 11 -9.60 -4.95 -21.29
N ASP A 12 -10.81 -5.26 -20.82
CA ASP A 12 -11.47 -4.46 -19.79
C ASP A 12 -10.67 -4.51 -18.47
N THR A 13 -10.18 -5.69 -18.08
CA THR A 13 -9.36 -5.89 -16.88
C THR A 13 -8.01 -5.16 -16.98
N GLU A 14 -7.30 -5.27 -18.11
CA GLU A 14 -6.05 -4.53 -18.34
C GLU A 14 -6.24 -3.02 -18.24
N ALA A 15 -7.33 -2.51 -18.81
CA ALA A 15 -7.66 -1.08 -18.76
C ALA A 15 -7.97 -0.61 -17.33
N ILE A 16 -8.70 -1.42 -16.55
CA ILE A 16 -8.99 -1.12 -15.14
C ILE A 16 -7.69 -1.11 -14.33
N PHE A 17 -6.88 -2.15 -14.46
CA PHE A 17 -5.61 -2.26 -13.72
C PHE A 17 -4.67 -1.08 -14.02
N LYS A 18 -4.58 -0.68 -15.29
CA LYS A 18 -3.81 0.51 -15.67
C LYS A 18 -4.35 1.78 -15.03
N MET A 19 -5.68 1.97 -15.07
CA MET A 19 -6.32 3.13 -14.46
C MET A 19 -6.08 3.20 -12.95
N GLU A 20 -6.16 2.07 -12.24
CA GLU A 20 -5.88 1.99 -10.81
C GLU A 20 -4.44 2.40 -10.51
N ASN A 21 -3.47 1.89 -11.27
CA ASN A 21 -2.07 2.23 -11.11
C ASN A 21 -1.80 3.72 -11.41
N ASP A 22 -2.43 4.27 -12.43
CA ASP A 22 -2.33 5.69 -12.77
C ASP A 22 -2.90 6.58 -11.64
N ILE A 23 -4.01 6.17 -11.02
CA ILE A 23 -4.60 6.85 -9.85
C ILE A 23 -3.66 6.78 -8.65
N ILE A 24 -3.11 5.60 -8.34
CA ILE A 24 -2.17 5.42 -7.22
C ILE A 24 -0.96 6.33 -7.43
N ALA A 25 -0.36 6.30 -8.62
CA ALA A 25 0.81 7.11 -8.94
C ALA A 25 0.52 8.62 -8.87
N ASP A 26 -0.65 9.07 -9.35
CA ASP A 26 -1.06 10.47 -9.22
C ASP A 26 -1.23 10.91 -7.76
N LYS A 27 -1.85 10.04 -6.94
CA LYS A 27 -2.07 10.34 -5.52
C LYS A 27 -0.78 10.36 -4.72
N LEU A 28 0.13 9.41 -4.93
CA LEU A 28 1.41 9.40 -4.23
C LEU A 28 2.27 10.64 -4.52
N LYS A 29 2.16 11.25 -5.71
CA LYS A 29 2.80 12.55 -6.02
C LYS A 29 2.29 13.72 -5.18
N GLN A 30 1.09 13.61 -4.59
CA GLN A 30 0.52 14.61 -3.68
C GLN A 30 1.03 14.44 -2.24
N GLY A 31 1.97 13.52 -2.02
CA GLY A 31 2.58 13.23 -0.73
C GLY A 31 1.60 12.63 0.27
N VAL A 32 1.79 12.95 1.56
CA VAL A 32 1.01 12.38 2.67
C VAL A 32 -0.50 12.57 2.50
N ASN A 33 -0.94 13.69 1.92
CA ASN A 33 -2.36 13.97 1.71
C ASN A 33 -2.97 13.02 0.66
N GLY A 34 -2.22 12.70 -0.39
CA GLY A 34 -2.65 11.76 -1.41
C GLY A 34 -2.65 10.32 -0.91
N LEU A 35 -1.65 9.95 -0.10
CA LEU A 35 -1.66 8.66 0.61
C LEU A 35 -2.86 8.55 1.55
N GLU A 36 -3.16 9.58 2.35
CA GLU A 36 -4.32 9.57 3.23
C GLU A 36 -5.63 9.43 2.43
N TRP A 37 -5.71 10.07 1.25
CA TRP A 37 -6.86 9.91 0.36
C TRP A 37 -7.02 8.45 -0.08
N LEU A 38 -5.94 7.76 -0.45
CA LEU A 38 -5.95 6.33 -0.82
C LEU A 38 -6.43 5.46 0.36
N ILE A 39 -5.90 5.70 1.56
CA ILE A 39 -6.29 4.99 2.79
C ILE A 39 -7.80 5.15 3.04
N MET A 40 -8.37 6.33 2.78
CA MET A 40 -9.81 6.58 2.93
C MET A 40 -10.68 5.85 1.90
N GLN A 41 -10.15 5.45 0.75
CA GLN A 41 -10.90 4.69 -0.24
C GLN A 41 -10.98 3.19 0.08
N VAL A 42 -10.17 2.70 1.03
CA VAL A 42 -10.15 1.28 1.38
C VAL A 42 -11.44 0.88 2.09
N VAL A 43 -12.20 -0.01 1.47
CA VAL A 43 -13.33 -0.70 2.09
C VAL A 43 -12.79 -1.92 2.83
N ILE A 44 -13.03 -2.01 4.13
CA ILE A 44 -12.55 -3.12 4.96
C ILE A 44 -13.65 -4.18 5.07
N ASP A 45 -13.52 -5.24 4.28
CA ASP A 45 -14.32 -6.46 4.35
C ASP A 45 -13.52 -7.60 4.99
N ASP A 46 -14.16 -8.78 5.12
CA ASP A 46 -13.51 -9.92 5.78
C ASP A 46 -12.41 -10.55 4.92
N ASP A 47 -12.55 -10.53 3.59
CA ASP A 47 -11.53 -11.03 2.66
C ASP A 47 -10.24 -10.21 2.78
N ARG A 48 -10.32 -8.88 2.85
CA ARG A 48 -9.14 -8.01 3.04
C ARG A 48 -8.51 -8.19 4.41
N LYS A 49 -9.30 -8.38 5.47
CA LYS A 49 -8.74 -8.69 6.80
C LYS A 49 -8.00 -10.02 6.80
N GLU A 50 -8.55 -11.03 6.11
CA GLU A 50 -7.92 -12.33 5.97
C GLU A 50 -6.62 -12.22 5.15
N SER A 51 -6.64 -11.48 4.04
CA SER A 51 -5.44 -11.20 3.23
C SER A 51 -4.32 -10.58 4.08
N LEU A 52 -4.64 -9.49 4.79
CA LEU A 52 -3.69 -8.83 5.69
C LEU A 52 -3.18 -9.77 6.78
N SER A 53 -4.07 -10.54 7.40
CA SER A 53 -3.68 -11.50 8.44
C SER A 53 -2.74 -12.57 7.89
N ASN A 54 -2.97 -13.07 6.67
CA ASN A 54 -2.11 -14.07 6.05
C ASN A 54 -0.76 -13.46 5.64
N TYR A 55 -0.76 -12.24 5.11
CA TYR A 55 0.45 -11.52 4.76
C TYR A 55 1.32 -11.27 6.00
N VAL A 56 0.73 -10.80 7.11
CA VAL A 56 1.45 -10.60 8.37
C VAL A 56 2.05 -11.90 8.90
N ARG A 57 1.33 -13.04 8.81
CA ARG A 57 1.90 -14.35 9.19
C ARG A 57 3.13 -14.71 8.36
N ILE A 58 3.13 -14.40 7.06
CA ILE A 58 4.31 -14.62 6.20
C ILE A 58 5.47 -13.74 6.68
N LEU A 59 5.22 -12.46 6.96
CA LEU A 59 6.25 -11.54 7.47
C LEU A 59 6.83 -11.98 8.82
N GLU A 60 6.00 -12.56 9.69
CA GLU A 60 6.46 -13.10 10.98
C GLU A 60 7.41 -14.30 10.78
N VAL A 61 7.12 -15.17 9.81
CA VAL A 61 7.99 -16.30 9.46
C VAL A 61 9.33 -15.81 8.89
N THR A 62 9.32 -14.74 8.09
CA THR A 62 10.53 -14.14 7.52
C THR A 62 11.23 -13.16 8.47
N GLN A 63 10.72 -12.98 9.70
CA GLN A 63 11.22 -12.03 10.71
C GLN A 63 11.28 -10.58 10.20
N THR A 64 10.42 -10.24 9.24
CA THR A 64 10.35 -8.89 8.66
C THR A 64 9.55 -7.98 9.58
N ASN A 65 10.07 -6.80 9.88
CA ASN A 65 9.32 -5.81 10.65
C ASN A 65 8.15 -5.26 9.81
N LYS A 66 6.94 -5.77 10.10
CA LYS A 66 5.71 -5.42 9.38
C LYS A 66 5.46 -3.92 9.26
N GLU A 67 5.66 -3.17 10.34
CA GLU A 67 5.29 -1.76 10.36
C GLU A 67 6.28 -0.95 9.54
N GLN A 68 7.58 -1.25 9.66
CA GLN A 68 8.59 -0.62 8.83
C GLN A 68 8.38 -0.94 7.35
N LEU A 69 8.04 -2.19 7.02
CA LEU A 69 7.75 -2.58 5.65
C LEU A 69 6.54 -1.82 5.08
N PHE A 70 5.46 -1.67 5.84
CA PHE A 70 4.30 -0.91 5.39
C PHE A 70 4.58 0.59 5.27
N ILE A 71 5.41 1.15 6.16
CA ILE A 71 5.91 2.53 6.03
C ILE A 71 6.72 2.67 4.74
N ASP A 72 7.68 1.78 4.52
CA ASP A 72 8.52 1.77 3.31
C ASP A 72 7.69 1.66 2.03
N ALA A 73 6.70 0.75 1.99
CA ALA A 73 5.79 0.61 0.87
C ALA A 73 5.04 1.91 0.56
N ALA A 74 4.75 2.74 1.57
CA ALA A 74 3.96 3.96 1.43
C ALA A 74 4.72 5.16 0.87
N PHE A 75 6.06 5.17 0.94
CA PHE A 75 6.86 6.31 0.46
C PHE A 75 7.95 5.94 -0.55
N MET A 76 8.39 4.68 -0.62
CA MET A 76 9.34 4.21 -1.62
C MET A 76 8.64 3.93 -2.95
N ASP A 77 9.35 4.09 -4.05
CA ASP A 77 8.94 3.56 -5.34
C ASP A 77 9.15 2.03 -5.39
N HIS A 78 8.55 1.39 -6.40
CA HIS A 78 8.56 -0.06 -6.50
C HIS A 78 9.95 -0.67 -6.71
N GLU A 79 10.90 0.05 -7.32
CA GLU A 79 12.27 -0.44 -7.54
C GLU A 79 13.04 -0.42 -6.23
N SER A 80 13.09 0.76 -5.58
CA SER A 80 13.75 0.93 -4.28
C SER A 80 13.19 -0.02 -3.21
N PHE A 81 11.87 -0.21 -3.21
CA PHE A 81 11.23 -1.15 -2.28
C PHE A 81 11.65 -2.60 -2.55
N TYR A 82 11.68 -3.01 -3.82
CA TYR A 82 12.07 -4.38 -4.18
C TYR A 82 13.55 -4.63 -3.87
N GLU A 83 14.44 -3.67 -4.13
CA GLU A 83 15.86 -3.78 -3.79
C GLU A 83 16.08 -3.97 -2.28
N LYS A 84 15.28 -3.30 -1.44
CA LYS A 84 15.41 -3.37 0.02
C LYS A 84 14.77 -4.62 0.62
N HIS A 85 13.58 -4.99 0.17
CA HIS A 85 12.76 -6.02 0.81
C HIS A 85 12.67 -7.32 0.04
N GLU A 86 13.07 -7.34 -1.24
CA GLU A 86 12.89 -8.46 -2.17
C GLU A 86 11.43 -8.95 -2.26
N LEU A 87 10.48 -8.03 -2.02
CA LEU A 87 9.04 -8.29 -1.99
C LEU A 87 8.31 -7.46 -3.05
N ASN A 88 7.17 -7.97 -3.50
CA ASN A 88 6.34 -7.28 -4.48
C ASN A 88 5.69 -6.03 -3.85
N TRP A 89 6.06 -4.85 -4.35
CA TRP A 89 5.57 -3.56 -3.85
C TRP A 89 4.05 -3.43 -3.95
N TRP A 90 3.42 -3.88 -5.03
CA TRP A 90 1.97 -3.73 -5.22
C TRP A 90 1.17 -4.48 -4.15
N ILE A 91 1.62 -5.69 -3.79
CA ILE A 91 1.01 -6.47 -2.71
C ILE A 91 1.27 -5.78 -1.38
N ALA A 92 2.53 -5.43 -1.09
CA ALA A 92 2.89 -4.78 0.17
C ALA A 92 2.15 -3.44 0.38
N PHE A 93 1.94 -2.67 -0.70
CA PHE A 93 1.24 -1.40 -0.68
C PHE A 93 -0.27 -1.57 -0.43
N ASP A 94 -0.94 -2.52 -1.10
CA ASP A 94 -2.37 -2.79 -0.84
C ASP A 94 -2.60 -3.27 0.62
N GLU A 95 -1.69 -4.09 1.14
CA GLU A 95 -1.72 -4.53 2.54
C GLU A 95 -1.42 -3.38 3.51
N ALA A 96 -0.48 -2.50 3.17
CA ALA A 96 -0.19 -1.28 3.94
C ALA A 96 -1.42 -0.36 4.01
N LEU A 97 -2.12 -0.13 2.89
CA LEU A 97 -3.34 0.68 2.86
C LEU A 97 -4.44 0.07 3.74
N THR A 98 -4.60 -1.25 3.70
CA THR A 98 -5.54 -1.98 4.56
C THR A 98 -5.17 -1.84 6.03
N TYR A 99 -3.90 -2.05 6.37
CA TYR A 99 -3.37 -1.89 7.71
C TYR A 99 -3.59 -0.48 8.26
N PHE A 100 -3.26 0.56 7.49
CA PHE A 100 -3.45 1.95 7.90
C PHE A 100 -4.93 2.33 8.04
N SER A 101 -5.80 1.82 7.18
CA SER A 101 -7.25 2.05 7.27
C SER A 101 -7.84 1.44 8.55
N ILE A 102 -7.33 0.27 8.97
CA ILE A 102 -7.68 -0.35 10.26
C ILE A 102 -7.14 0.49 11.42
N LEU A 103 -5.84 0.81 11.41
CA LEU A 103 -5.20 1.62 12.46
C LEU A 103 -5.91 2.95 12.66
N LYS A 104 -6.26 3.67 11.59
CA LYS A 104 -6.99 4.94 11.65
C LYS A 104 -8.28 4.84 12.47
N LYS A 105 -8.93 3.67 12.49
CA LYS A 105 -10.17 3.42 13.22
C LYS A 105 -9.93 2.88 14.63
N SER A 106 -8.94 2.01 14.82
CA SER A 106 -8.71 1.30 16.08
C SER A 106 -7.68 1.95 17.01
N ASP A 107 -6.68 2.62 16.46
CA ASP A 107 -5.56 3.24 17.16
C ASP A 107 -5.07 4.48 16.38
N TYR A 108 -5.82 5.58 16.53
CA TYR A 108 -5.58 6.81 15.78
C TYR A 108 -4.25 7.48 16.15
N GLU A 109 -3.80 7.37 17.41
CA GLU A 109 -2.52 7.95 17.85
C GLU A 109 -1.37 7.27 17.11
N ARG A 110 -1.37 5.93 17.08
CA ARG A 110 -0.35 5.18 16.32
C ARG A 110 -0.40 5.48 14.82
N TYR A 111 -1.61 5.54 14.26
CA TYR A 111 -1.80 5.96 12.87
C TYR A 111 -1.19 7.34 12.61
N PHE A 112 -1.47 8.32 13.47
CA PHE A 112 -0.99 9.69 13.31
C PHE A 112 0.54 9.75 13.36
N ASP A 113 1.19 9.06 14.30
CA ASP A 113 2.65 8.98 14.40
C ASP A 113 3.30 8.40 13.13
N ILE A 114 2.70 7.35 12.58
CA ILE A 114 3.15 6.74 11.32
C ILE A 114 3.00 7.74 10.17
N MET A 115 1.86 8.41 10.06
CA MET A 115 1.63 9.39 8.99
C MET A 115 2.59 10.59 9.09
N GLN A 116 2.98 11.01 10.31
CA GLN A 116 4.03 12.02 10.50
C GLN A 116 5.39 11.52 10.01
N THR A 117 5.75 10.28 10.33
CA THR A 117 7.00 9.65 9.85
C THR A 117 7.04 9.63 8.32
N ILE A 118 5.96 9.18 7.67
CA ILE A 118 5.83 9.16 6.22
C ILE A 118 5.89 10.58 5.62
N ASN A 119 5.23 11.56 6.24
CA ASN A 119 5.27 12.97 5.81
C ASN A 119 6.69 13.55 5.83
N LEU A 120 7.51 13.15 6.79
CA LEU A 120 8.91 13.57 6.85
C LEU A 120 9.72 12.96 5.70
N HIS A 121 9.45 11.71 5.32
CA HIS A 121 10.05 11.09 4.12
C HIS A 121 9.64 11.82 2.84
N PHE A 122 8.35 12.09 2.64
CA PHE A 122 7.88 12.87 1.47
C PHE A 122 8.52 14.25 1.37
N LYS A 123 8.88 14.87 2.50
CA LYS A 123 9.55 16.18 2.56
C LYS A 123 11.07 16.09 2.40
N GLY A 124 11.64 14.90 2.24
CA GLY A 124 13.10 14.67 2.21
C GLY A 124 13.80 15.02 3.53
N LYS A 125 13.07 14.96 4.65
CA LYS A 125 13.55 15.38 5.98
C LYS A 125 14.01 14.22 6.87
N LEU A 126 13.81 12.99 6.44
CA LEU A 126 14.44 11.80 7.03
C LEU A 126 15.36 11.20 5.95
N PRO A 127 16.61 10.85 6.28
CA PRO A 127 17.44 10.09 5.35
C PRO A 127 16.72 8.78 5.03
N THR A 128 16.72 8.38 3.74
CA THR A 128 16.57 6.97 3.41
C THR A 128 17.69 6.27 4.18
N ASN A 129 17.35 5.40 5.11
CA ASN A 129 18.36 4.61 5.81
C ASN A 129 18.96 3.65 4.78
N ASP A 130 19.94 4.14 4.03
CA ASP A 130 20.88 3.36 3.28
C ASP A 130 21.82 2.73 4.31
N ALA A 131 21.53 1.48 4.66
CA ALA A 131 22.39 0.61 5.45
C ALA A 131 22.53 -0.72 4.73
#